data_AF-Q06707-F1
#
_entry.id   AF-Q06707-F1
#
_cell.length_a   1.000
_cell.length_b   1.000
_cell.length_c   1.000
_cell.angle_alpha   90.00
_cell.angle_beta   90.00
_cell.angle_gamma   90.00
#
_symmetry.space_group_name_H-M   'P 1'
#
loop_
_entity.id
_entity.type
_entity.pdbx_description
1 polymer ?
#
loop_
_entity_poly.entity_id
_entity_poly.type
_entity_poly.pdbx_seq_one_letter_code
_entity_poly.pdbx_strand_id
1 'polypeptide(L)'
;MDCPSNVVLLLLQLVLQRQQTLAHRDKSVDLQTLLKDPVIDNDVLVEFKTHKLVQLYGPQYCRDISLRGLKTMVTDIFANGIPKNAQSSGNDQPVTVVDLANYYYMQRINELQNTELPQLKEALLTRLEHMI
;
A
#
# COMPACT_ATOMS: atom_id res chain seq x y z
N MET A 1 10.81 8.78 -0.74
CA MET A 1 10.63 7.53 0.03
C MET A 1 10.87 6.38 -0.91
N ASP A 2 11.93 5.60 -0.70
CA ASP A 2 12.23 4.41 -1.52
C ASP A 2 11.47 3.19 -0.98
N CYS A 3 10.15 3.34 -0.82
CA CYS A 3 9.28 2.24 -0.42
C CYS A 3 8.74 1.56 -1.68
N PRO A 4 8.91 0.23 -1.83
CA PRO A 4 8.31 -0.50 -2.94
C PRO A 4 6.80 -0.27 -3.05
N SER A 5 6.30 -0.13 -4.28
CA SER A 5 4.89 0.14 -4.59
C SER A 5 3.93 -0.87 -3.92
N ASN A 6 4.33 -2.15 -3.89
CA ASN A 6 3.58 -3.24 -3.29
C ASN A 6 3.52 -3.15 -1.75
N VAL A 7 4.56 -2.65 -1.10
CA VAL A 7 4.58 -2.40 0.36
C VAL A 7 3.68 -1.21 0.69
N VAL A 8 3.70 -0.16 -0.13
CA VAL A 8 2.80 0.99 0.02
C VAL A 8 1.34 0.57 -0.16
N LEU A 9 1.03 -0.21 -1.20
CA LEU A 9 -0.30 -0.75 -1.43
C LEU A 9 -0.80 -1.55 -0.24
N LEU A 10 0.02 -2.47 0.27
CA LEU A 10 -0.32 -3.25 1.45
C LEU A 10 -0.62 -2.36 2.65
N LEU A 11 0.24 -1.38 2.93
CA LEU A 11 0.03 -0.47 4.06
C LEU A 11 -1.33 0.22 3.95
N LEU A 12 -1.69 0.72 2.77
CA LEU A 12 -2.98 1.36 2.53
C LEU A 12 -4.16 0.39 2.74
N GLN A 13 -4.02 -0.88 2.35
CA GLN A 13 -5.04 -1.91 2.57
C GLN A 13 -5.23 -2.21 4.06
N LEU A 14 -4.15 -2.33 4.83
CA LEU A 14 -4.21 -2.52 6.28
C LEU A 14 -4.87 -1.32 6.97
N VAL A 15 -4.51 -0.11 6.55
CA VAL A 15 -5.11 1.13 7.05
C VAL A 15 -6.60 1.17 6.73
N LEU A 16 -7.01 0.84 5.51
CA LEU A 16 -8.41 0.79 5.10
C LEU A 16 -9.22 -0.20 5.94
N GLN A 17 -8.73 -1.43 6.09
CA GLN A 17 -9.36 -2.45 6.93
C GLN A 17 -9.51 -1.98 8.38
N ARG A 18 -8.49 -1.29 8.91
CA ARG A 18 -8.56 -0.70 10.25
C ARG A 18 -9.66 0.35 10.34
N GLN A 19 -9.76 1.27 9.38
CA GLN A 19 -10.77 2.33 9.41
C GLN A 19 -12.18 1.76 9.34
N GLN A 20 -12.40 0.74 8.51
CA GLN A 20 -13.67 0.01 8.43
C GLN A 20 -14.03 -0.66 9.77
N THR A 21 -13.04 -1.28 10.42
CA THR A 21 -13.24 -1.92 11.73
C THR A 21 -13.63 -0.90 12.80
N LEU A 22 -12.97 0.26 12.82
CA LEU A 22 -13.27 1.33 13.78
C LEU A 22 -14.68 1.89 13.58
N ALA A 23 -15.03 2.28 12.36
CA ALA A 23 -16.37 2.81 12.04
C ALA A 23 -17.49 1.78 12.27
N HIS A 24 -17.20 0.49 12.11
CA HIS A 24 -18.18 -0.57 12.38
C HIS A 24 -18.41 -0.77 13.89
N ARG A 25 -17.34 -0.71 14.69
CA ARG A 25 -17.40 -0.92 16.15
C ARG A 25 -17.91 0.31 16.89
N ASP A 26 -17.55 1.49 16.45
CA ASP A 26 -17.94 2.77 17.05
C ASP A 26 -18.73 3.61 16.05
N LYS A 27 -20.06 3.60 16.21
CA LYS A 27 -20.98 4.35 15.35
C LYS A 27 -20.89 5.87 15.53
N SER A 28 -20.15 6.37 16.52
CA SER A 28 -19.89 7.80 16.65
C SER A 28 -18.83 8.30 15.66
N VAL A 29 -18.06 7.38 15.08
CA VAL A 29 -16.99 7.69 14.14
C VAL A 29 -17.49 7.59 12.70
N ASP A 30 -17.33 8.66 11.94
CA ASP A 30 -17.68 8.69 10.52
C ASP A 30 -16.57 8.06 9.65
N LEU A 31 -16.94 7.04 8.88
CA LEU A 31 -16.02 6.36 7.97
C LEU A 31 -15.44 7.31 6.93
N GLN A 32 -16.23 8.24 6.38
CA GLN A 32 -15.75 9.14 5.33
C GLN A 32 -14.64 10.06 5.85
N THR A 33 -14.73 10.46 7.11
CA THR A 33 -13.68 11.21 7.81
C THR A 33 -12.43 10.36 8.03
N LEU A 34 -12.58 9.12 8.51
CA LEU A 34 -11.45 8.19 8.68
C LEU A 34 -10.73 7.86 7.37
N LEU A 35 -11.44 7.85 6.24
CA LEU A 35 -10.82 7.59 4.94
C LEU A 35 -9.97 8.77 4.44
N LYS A 36 -10.18 9.99 4.96
CA LYS A 36 -9.41 11.19 4.62
C LYS A 36 -8.27 11.43 5.61
N ASP A 37 -8.49 11.12 6.88
CA ASP A 37 -7.50 11.22 7.95
C ASP A 37 -7.49 9.92 8.77
N PRO A 38 -6.74 8.89 8.32
CA PRO A 38 -6.81 7.56 8.90
C PRO A 38 -6.12 7.47 10.26
N VAL A 39 -6.73 6.69 11.16
CA VAL A 39 -6.12 6.33 12.44
C VAL A 39 -5.07 5.25 12.21
N ILE A 40 -3.82 5.58 12.56
CA ILE A 40 -2.68 4.66 12.57
C ILE A 40 -2.32 4.34 14.02
N ASP A 41 -2.53 3.10 14.42
CA ASP A 41 -2.33 2.61 15.79
C ASP A 41 -1.45 1.34 15.84
N ASN A 42 -1.34 0.75 17.03
CA ASN A 42 -0.51 -0.44 17.24
C ASN A 42 -1.03 -1.67 16.48
N ASP A 43 -2.33 -1.76 16.20
CA ASP A 43 -2.87 -2.92 15.46
C ASP A 43 -2.35 -2.88 14.02
N VAL A 44 -2.41 -1.72 13.37
CA VAL A 44 -1.85 -1.52 12.02
C VAL A 44 -0.34 -1.78 12.03
N LEU A 45 0.38 -1.29 13.04
CA LEU A 45 1.82 -1.50 13.16
C LEU A 45 2.18 -2.99 13.28
N VAL A 46 1.51 -3.73 14.15
CA VAL A 46 1.78 -5.17 14.37
C VAL A 46 1.48 -5.95 13.10
N GLU A 47 0.34 -5.70 12.47
CA GLU A 47 -0.04 -6.37 11.22
C GLU A 47 0.97 -6.06 10.11
N PHE A 48 1.37 -4.79 9.96
CA PHE A 48 2.37 -4.39 8.98
C PHE A 48 3.73 -5.06 9.21
N LYS A 49 4.25 -5.06 10.44
CA LYS A 49 5.57 -5.65 10.76
C LYS A 49 5.59 -7.18 10.58
N THR A 50 4.46 -7.85 10.76
CA THR A 50 4.37 -9.31 10.70
C THR A 50 3.92 -9.84 9.32
N HIS A 51 3.52 -8.94 8.40
CA HIS A 51 3.03 -9.35 7.10
C HIS A 51 4.15 -9.94 6.21
N LYS A 52 3.88 -11.09 5.57
CA LYS A 52 4.84 -11.84 4.74
C LYS A 52 5.42 -11.01 3.59
N LEU A 53 4.61 -10.16 2.96
CA LEU A 53 5.07 -9.27 1.88
C LEU A 53 6.09 -8.24 2.40
N VAL A 54 5.90 -7.70 3.60
CA VAL A 54 6.87 -6.77 4.20
C VAL A 54 8.15 -7.50 4.56
N GLN A 55 8.07 -8.73 5.07
CA GLN A 55 9.25 -9.55 5.33
C GLN A 55 10.08 -9.81 4.07
N LEU A 56 9.42 -9.96 2.92
CA LEU A 56 10.08 -10.25 1.64
C LEU A 56 10.64 -8.99 0.97
N TYR A 57 9.86 -7.91 0.87
CA TYR A 57 10.20 -6.72 0.08
C TYR A 57 10.70 -5.54 0.91
N GLY A 58 10.57 -5.59 2.24
CA GLY A 58 11.00 -4.52 3.13
C GLY A 58 11.34 -4.99 4.54
N PRO A 59 12.26 -5.97 4.70
CA PRO A 59 12.60 -6.54 6.01
C PRO A 59 13.12 -5.50 7.02
N GLN A 60 13.66 -4.37 6.55
CA GLN A 60 14.02 -3.23 7.39
C GLN A 60 12.82 -2.66 8.16
N TYR A 61 11.63 -2.68 7.57
CA TYR A 61 10.42 -2.21 8.25
C TYR A 61 9.99 -3.17 9.36
N CYS A 62 10.15 -4.49 9.17
CA CYS A 62 9.86 -5.47 10.22
C CYS A 62 10.69 -5.26 11.49
N ARG A 63 11.93 -4.80 11.35
CA ARG A 63 12.82 -4.59 12.50
C ARG A 63 12.63 -3.21 13.12
N ASP A 64 12.75 -2.17 12.30
CA ASP A 64 13.11 -0.84 12.78
C ASP A 64 11.95 0.16 12.75
N ILE A 65 10.84 -0.17 12.07
CA ILE A 65 9.71 0.77 11.99
C ILE A 65 9.01 0.89 13.35
N SER A 66 8.86 2.13 13.79
CA SER A 66 8.09 2.53 14.96
C SER A 66 6.70 3.00 14.54
N LEU A 67 5.75 3.09 15.49
CA LEU A 67 4.43 3.65 15.22
C LEU A 67 4.52 5.07 14.65
N ARG A 68 5.46 5.89 15.16
CA ARG A 68 5.73 7.23 14.65
C ARG A 68 6.22 7.18 13.21
N GLY A 69 7.15 6.27 12.90
CA GLY A 69 7.66 6.10 11.54
C GLY A 69 6.57 5.67 10.56
N LEU A 70 5.66 4.79 10.99
CA LEU A 70 4.52 4.36 10.19
C LEU A 70 3.54 5.51 9.92
N LYS A 71 3.24 6.32 10.95
CA LYS A 71 2.44 7.54 10.79
C LYS A 71 3.05 8.50 9.77
N THR A 72 4.35 8.79 9.90
CA THR A 72 5.07 9.63 8.92
C THR A 72 4.98 9.04 7.52
N MET A 73 5.17 7.73 7.36
CA MET A 73 5.06 7.08 6.06
C MET A 73 3.67 7.27 5.43
N VAL A 74 2.60 7.07 6.20
CA VAL A 74 1.24 7.31 5.71
C VAL A 74 1.03 8.78 5.35
N THR A 75 1.46 9.71 6.21
CA THR A 75 1.39 11.15 5.92
C THR A 75 2.12 11.50 4.62
N ASP A 76 3.31 10.95 4.39
CA ASP A 76 4.08 11.19 3.16
C ASP A 76 3.37 10.64 1.93
N ILE A 77 2.71 9.47 2.03
CA ILE A 77 1.92 8.88 0.94
C ILE A 77 0.75 9.83 0.57
N PHE A 78 0.03 10.34 1.57
CA PHE A 78 -1.05 11.30 1.35
C PHE A 78 -0.55 12.63 0.77
N ALA A 79 0.59 13.13 1.25
CA ALA A 79 1.19 14.37 0.77
C ALA A 79 1.66 14.28 -0.69
N ASN A 80 2.21 13.14 -1.09
CA ASN A 80 2.57 12.87 -2.49
C ASN A 80 1.32 12.77 -3.37
N GLY A 81 0.23 12.24 -2.83
CA GLY A 81 -1.06 12.14 -3.50
C GLY A 81 -1.02 11.31 -4.77
N ILE A 82 -2.01 11.56 -5.64
CA ILE A 82 -2.12 10.91 -6.95
C ILE A 82 -1.70 11.93 -8.02
N PRO A 83 -0.77 11.57 -8.92
CA PRO A 83 -0.40 12.43 -10.05
C PRO A 83 -1.62 12.89 -10.86
N LYS A 84 -1.64 14.16 -11.29
CA LYS A 84 -2.79 14.77 -11.98
C LYS A 84 -3.27 14.00 -13.22
N ASN A 85 -2.36 13.31 -13.91
CA ASN A 85 -2.68 12.48 -15.08
C ASN A 85 -3.36 11.14 -14.72
N ALA A 86 -3.31 10.72 -13.46
CA ALA A 86 -3.92 9.49 -12.96
C ALA A 86 -5.17 9.75 -12.10
N GLN A 87 -5.54 11.01 -11.87
CA GLN A 87 -6.75 11.34 -11.11
C GLN A 87 -7.99 11.09 -11.99
N SER A 88 -8.82 10.11 -11.59
CA SER A 88 -10.10 9.80 -12.26
C SER A 88 -11.16 10.88 -12.05
N SER A 89 -11.00 11.74 -11.05
CA SER A 89 -11.99 12.72 -10.64
C SER A 89 -11.38 14.12 -10.67
N GLY A 90 -11.78 14.94 -11.64
CA GLY A 90 -11.39 16.35 -11.75
C GLY A 90 -11.99 17.26 -10.67
N ASN A 91 -12.15 16.77 -9.44
CA ASN A 91 -12.83 17.45 -8.35
C ASN A 91 -11.84 17.74 -7.22
N ASP A 92 -11.95 18.93 -6.62
CA ASP A 92 -11.25 19.43 -5.40
C ASP A 92 -11.51 18.59 -4.13
N GLN A 93 -11.92 17.33 -4.27
CA GLN A 93 -12.14 16.46 -3.12
C GLN A 93 -10.80 15.99 -2.55
N PRO A 94 -10.67 15.96 -1.21
CA PRO A 94 -9.47 15.43 -0.58
C PRO A 94 -9.32 13.94 -0.92
N VAL A 95 -8.09 13.56 -1.28
CA VAL A 95 -7.70 12.19 -1.58
C VAL A 95 -7.97 11.30 -0.36
N THR A 96 -8.56 10.14 -0.59
CA THR A 96 -8.83 9.14 0.46
C THR A 96 -7.84 7.97 0.42
N VAL A 97 -7.80 7.17 1.49
CA VAL A 97 -7.09 5.88 1.52
C VAL A 97 -7.50 4.99 0.34
N VAL A 98 -8.79 5.00 -0.03
CA VAL A 98 -9.32 4.17 -1.12
C VAL A 98 -8.76 4.62 -2.46
N ASP A 99 -8.72 5.94 -2.70
CA ASP A 99 -8.16 6.49 -3.94
C ASP A 99 -6.69 6.12 -4.09
N LEU A 100 -5.91 6.27 -3.00
CA LEU A 100 -4.50 5.88 -2.97
C LEU A 100 -4.34 4.37 -3.18
N ALA A 101 -5.12 3.54 -2.50
CA ALA A 101 -5.05 2.09 -2.63
C ALA A 101 -5.35 1.64 -4.08
N ASN A 102 -6.36 2.22 -4.70
CA ASN A 102 -6.69 1.95 -6.10
C ASN A 102 -5.58 2.38 -7.05
N TYR A 103 -4.98 3.56 -6.81
CA TYR A 103 -3.86 4.05 -7.60
C TYR A 103 -2.64 3.11 -7.50
N TYR A 104 -2.20 2.76 -6.29
CA TYR A 104 -1.08 1.85 -6.10
C TYR A 104 -1.38 0.42 -6.57
N TYR A 105 -2.65 -0.01 -6.52
CA TYR A 105 -3.08 -1.26 -7.13
C TYR A 105 -2.86 -1.24 -8.64
N MET A 106 -3.31 -0.19 -9.33
CA MET A 106 -3.09 -0.05 -10.78
C MET A 106 -1.61 -0.01 -11.13
N GLN A 107 -0.80 0.70 -10.36
CA GLN A 107 0.66 0.68 -10.54
C GLN A 107 1.22 -0.74 -10.40
N ARG A 108 0.79 -1.48 -9.37
CA ARG A 108 1.27 -2.84 -9.13
C ARG A 108 0.85 -3.81 -10.23
N ILE A 109 -0.37 -3.69 -10.75
CA ILE A 109 -0.82 -4.49 -11.90
C ILE A 109 0.04 -4.21 -13.13
N ASN A 110 0.33 -2.94 -13.42
CA ASN A 110 1.17 -2.57 -14.55
C ASN A 110 2.61 -3.10 -14.41
N GLU A 111 3.19 -3.04 -13.21
CA GLU A 111 4.52 -3.59 -12.91
C GLU A 111 4.56 -5.11 -13.10
N LEU A 112 3.55 -5.82 -12.59
CA LEU A 112 3.44 -7.26 -12.76
C LEU A 112 3.32 -7.65 -14.24
N GLN A 113 2.42 -7.01 -14.98
CA GLN A 113 2.12 -7.37 -16.37
C GLN A 113 3.26 -7.05 -17.32
N ASN A 114 3.92 -5.92 -17.15
CA ASN A 114 4.88 -5.41 -18.12
C ASN A 114 6.34 -5.70 -17.76
N THR A 115 6.63 -6.01 -16.50
CA THR A 115 8.01 -6.19 -16.02
C THR A 115 8.21 -7.55 -15.37
N GLU A 116 7.55 -7.82 -14.23
CA GLU A 116 7.89 -9.00 -13.42
C GLU A 116 7.47 -10.32 -14.07
N LEU A 117 6.25 -10.42 -14.59
CA LEU A 117 5.76 -11.66 -15.21
C LEU A 117 6.51 -11.99 -16.53
N PRO A 118 6.76 -11.03 -17.44
CA PRO A 118 7.60 -11.28 -18.61
C PRO A 118 9.02 -11.74 -18.25
N GLN A 119 9.68 -11.07 -17.29
CA GLN A 119 11.03 -11.47 -16.84
C GLN A 119 11.05 -12.85 -16.21
N LEU A 120 10.05 -13.17 -15.37
CA LEU A 120 9.91 -14.49 -14.78
C LEU A 120 9.71 -15.56 -15.86
N LYS A 121 8.86 -15.29 -16.85
CA LYS A 121 8.63 -16.20 -17.99
C LYS A 121 9.94 -16.45 -18.76
N GLU A 122 10.69 -15.41 -19.08
CA GLU A 122 11.97 -15.51 -19.77
C GLU A 122 12.99 -16.31 -18.95
N ALA A 123 13.15 -16.01 -17.66
CA ALA A 123 14.06 -16.73 -16.78
C ALA A 123 13.72 -18.22 -16.67
N LEU A 124 12.43 -18.58 -16.67
CA LEU A 124 11.99 -19.98 -16.67
C LEU A 124 12.27 -20.67 -18.00
N LEU A 125 12.02 -20.01 -19.14
CA LEU A 125 12.31 -20.56 -20.47
C LEU A 125 13.82 -20.80 -20.66
N THR A 126 14.65 -19.82 -20.29
CA THR A 126 16.11 -19.95 -20.35
C THR A 126 16.58 -21.12 -19.49
N ARG A 127 16.02 -21.32 -18.29
CA ARG A 127 16.38 -22.48 -17.45
C ARG A 127 15.99 -23.82 -18.07
N LEU A 128 14.86 -23.89 -18.77
CA LEU A 128 14.44 -25.10 -19.47
C LEU A 128 15.37 -25.44 -20.64
N GLU A 129 15.81 -24.44 -21.40
CA GLU A 129 16.77 -24.63 -22.50
C GLU A 129 18.13 -25.14 -22.01
N HIS A 130 18.59 -24.74 -20.82
CA HIS A 130 19.85 -25.22 -20.24
C HIS A 130 19.74 -26.61 -19.57
N MET A 131 18.54 -27.18 -19.48
CA MET A 131 18.31 -28.53 -18.93
C MET A 131 18.24 -29.62 -20.03
N ILE A 132 18.15 -29.22 -21.30
CA ILE A 132 18.13 -30.11 -22.48
C ILE A 132 19.54 -30.17 -23.07
#